data_AF-A0A7X6DU79-F1
#
_entry.id   AF-A0A7X6DU79-F1
#
_cell.length_a   1.000
_cell.length_b   1.000
_cell.length_c   1.000
_cell.angle_alpha   90.00
_cell.angle_beta   90.00
_cell.angle_gamma   90.00
#
_symmetry.space_group_name_H-M   'P 1'
#
loop_
_entity.id
_entity.type
_entity.pdbx_description
1 polymer ?
#
loop_
_entity_poly.entity_id
_entity_poly.type
_entity_poly.pdbx_seq_one_letter_code
_entity_poly.pdbx_strand_id
1 'polypeptide(L)'
;MMTLLLAASWTFAQNPAASGDAAGRLALDRLGTLQGLQEFTNPLLGNTPMTTLDGRQNFTSRLSCPASTEFLNLLAVPSATGDLSQVIIGQDTDLDGTGDASYQVPFGVSGICGNGIISCDPGTWNNCRYYRWTAGSDGRAGLQNATPTALGGCFCINASCGNNLAFSNLGSILTTLGGGVVGALQKSNPNYAISDVRIDGSAITYFGQNAGSCTPAPATVARELLFNDPVAIAGALDAELAAQSADPGSAYPLLTTSPAARDQTAEIRRCRLERSVNVASVNTLCQFPPPAGALQSNEQTVILKVLSGTFRGNNDCRCSRVSDYCNPPAAAPHASVPEGAVFLGTSAESFRNRSQRDGLDRCTYDSYDYYRLCTRRSDVLSEATTDSCSALDSDPECSLREEIVDGVATFRIFNPTGLSPIESCVTLNGSASSYHICRAWWEKTRSYQCRIGDGFNFDDARRRMSSVTQSVTDQSASVRFQDFRQDENGSWVSIGGSIGTPARATFAGCEMACKTRRPIQDTDAGAAGHTGQFRTSTQSYEFFYRSCGGGSCPAGPGEELLKDCQCIDEFAEAAALMSALERAGEDLICSSGVRR
;
A
#
# COMPACT_ATOMS: atom_id res chain seq x y z
N MET A 1 39.08 28.67 52.69
CA MET A 1 40.03 28.49 51.58
C MET A 1 40.03 27.01 51.24
N MET A 2 39.24 26.62 50.26
CA MET A 2 38.98 25.23 49.88
C MET A 2 39.08 25.19 48.36
N THR A 3 40.07 24.50 47.83
CA THR A 3 40.41 24.52 46.39
C THR A 3 40.17 23.14 45.80
N LEU A 4 39.32 23.10 44.77
CA LEU A 4 38.94 21.95 43.95
C LEU A 4 40.15 21.25 43.31
N LEU A 5 40.11 19.92 43.29
CA LEU A 5 40.89 19.05 42.39
C LEU A 5 39.89 18.34 41.45
N LEU A 6 39.80 18.84 40.22
CA LEU A 6 39.16 18.19 39.08
C LEU A 6 40.15 17.19 38.48
N ALA A 7 39.86 15.89 38.60
CA ALA A 7 40.52 14.85 37.82
C ALA A 7 39.85 14.76 36.45
N ALA A 8 40.47 15.34 35.42
CA ALA A 8 40.11 15.12 34.04
C ALA A 8 40.65 13.75 33.59
N SER A 9 39.76 12.78 33.41
CA SER A 9 40.03 11.56 32.64
C SER A 9 40.04 11.93 31.15
N TRP A 10 41.22 12.00 30.57
CA TRP A 10 41.39 12.16 29.13
C TRP A 10 40.99 10.86 28.44
N THR A 11 39.79 10.83 27.87
CA THR A 11 39.41 9.85 26.86
C THR A 11 40.24 10.13 25.61
N PHE A 12 41.27 9.32 25.36
CA PHE A 12 41.95 9.32 24.06
C PHE A 12 40.94 8.91 22.99
N ALA A 13 40.65 9.83 22.07
CA ALA A 13 40.01 9.49 20.81
C ALA A 13 40.88 8.43 20.11
N GLN A 14 40.40 7.20 20.03
CA GLN A 14 41.06 6.16 19.25
C GLN A 14 41.15 6.64 17.80
N ASN A 15 42.38 6.71 17.27
CA ASN A 15 42.62 7.10 15.89
C ASN A 15 41.77 6.20 14.97
N PRO A 16 40.86 6.75 14.15
CA PRO A 16 40.04 5.98 13.22
C PRO A 16 40.88 5.11 12.29
N ALA A 17 42.09 5.55 11.95
CA ALA A 17 43.04 4.78 11.14
C ALA A 17 43.55 3.54 11.89
N ALA A 18 43.89 3.66 13.18
CA ALA A 18 44.38 2.52 13.97
C ALA A 18 43.27 1.48 14.23
N SER A 19 42.03 1.94 14.39
CA SER A 19 40.86 1.06 14.52
C SER A 19 40.52 0.39 13.18
N GLY A 20 40.63 1.12 12.07
CA GLY A 20 40.50 0.60 10.71
C GLY A 20 41.60 -0.41 10.36
N ASP A 21 42.84 -0.17 10.77
CA ASP A 21 43.97 -1.09 10.58
C ASP A 21 43.77 -2.39 11.39
N ALA A 22 43.26 -2.28 12.62
CA ALA A 22 42.96 -3.45 13.46
C ALA A 22 41.80 -4.29 12.89
N ALA A 23 40.72 -3.63 12.43
CA ALA A 23 39.60 -4.29 11.77
C ALA A 23 40.00 -4.93 10.43
N GLY A 24 40.83 -4.23 9.64
CA GLY A 24 41.38 -4.73 8.38
C GLY A 24 42.27 -5.96 8.59
N ARG A 25 43.14 -5.95 9.60
CA ARG A 25 43.96 -7.12 9.95
C ARG A 25 43.12 -8.31 10.38
N LEU A 26 42.05 -8.07 11.16
CA LEU A 26 41.12 -9.12 11.59
C LEU A 26 40.38 -9.74 10.39
N ALA A 27 39.92 -8.91 9.46
CA ALA A 27 39.25 -9.36 8.24
C ALA A 27 40.20 -10.13 7.30
N LEU A 28 41.45 -9.67 7.14
CA LEU A 28 42.46 -10.36 6.32
C LEU A 28 42.88 -11.71 6.93
N ASP A 29 43.05 -11.79 8.25
CA ASP A 29 43.42 -13.03 8.94
C ASP A 29 42.31 -14.10 8.84
N ARG A 30 41.05 -13.67 8.87
CA ARG A 30 39.88 -14.56 8.81
C ARG A 30 39.26 -14.78 7.44
N LEU A 31 39.37 -13.87 6.49
CA LEU A 31 38.79 -14.00 5.14
C LEU A 31 39.85 -14.14 4.04
N GLY A 32 41.14 -13.92 4.37
CA GLY A 32 42.26 -14.07 3.43
C GLY A 32 42.70 -15.52 3.20
N THR A 33 42.08 -16.50 3.86
CA THR A 33 42.34 -17.93 3.68
C THR A 33 41.10 -18.64 3.14
N LEU A 34 41.31 -19.72 2.35
CA LEU A 34 40.23 -20.50 1.75
C LEU A 34 39.30 -21.13 2.81
N GLN A 35 39.88 -21.57 3.94
CA GLN A 35 39.14 -22.08 5.08
C GLN A 35 38.28 -20.98 5.75
N GLY A 36 38.83 -19.77 5.86
CA GLY A 36 38.12 -18.60 6.36
C GLY A 36 36.94 -18.14 5.49
N LEU A 37 37.08 -18.25 4.17
CA LEU A 37 35.97 -18.02 3.23
C LEU A 37 34.88 -19.08 3.36
N GLN A 38 35.24 -20.36 3.54
CA GLN A 38 34.29 -21.45 3.78
C GLN A 38 33.53 -21.28 5.09
N GLU A 39 34.18 -20.79 6.15
CA GLU A 39 33.54 -20.46 7.44
C GLU A 39 32.49 -19.34 7.32
N PHE A 40 32.56 -18.51 6.28
CA PHE A 40 31.62 -17.42 6.03
C PHE A 40 30.51 -17.79 5.03
N THR A 41 30.83 -18.57 3.99
CA THR A 41 29.87 -18.94 2.93
C THR A 41 29.01 -20.16 3.27
N ASN A 42 29.54 -21.15 4.00
CA ASN A 42 28.77 -22.36 4.35
C ASN A 42 27.59 -22.08 5.31
N PRO A 43 27.71 -21.23 6.34
CA PRO A 43 26.57 -20.81 7.16
C PRO A 43 25.41 -20.20 6.37
N LEU A 44 25.73 -19.46 5.30
CA LEU A 44 24.74 -18.76 4.48
C LEU A 44 23.88 -19.71 3.62
N LEU A 45 24.39 -20.91 3.35
CA LEU A 45 23.79 -21.94 2.48
C LEU A 45 23.40 -23.23 3.21
N GLY A 46 23.61 -23.30 4.53
CA GLY A 46 23.46 -24.53 5.31
C GLY A 46 23.07 -24.33 6.77
N ASN A 47 23.16 -25.40 7.56
CA ASN A 47 22.74 -25.40 8.97
C ASN A 47 23.84 -24.95 9.98
N THR A 48 25.03 -24.60 9.49
CA THR A 48 26.16 -24.16 10.33
C THR A 48 25.98 -22.72 10.83
N PRO A 49 26.19 -22.42 12.13
CA PRO A 49 26.12 -21.05 12.63
C PRO A 49 27.30 -20.21 12.12
N MET A 50 27.04 -18.95 11.78
CA MET A 50 28.05 -17.95 11.45
C MET A 50 28.74 -17.47 12.72
N THR A 51 30.03 -17.17 12.63
CA THR A 51 30.82 -16.65 13.75
C THR A 51 31.26 -15.22 13.43
N THR A 52 31.26 -14.31 14.40
CA THR A 52 31.79 -12.96 14.23
C THR A 52 33.26 -13.00 13.83
N LEU A 53 33.75 -11.96 13.14
CA LEU A 53 35.14 -11.88 12.67
C LEU A 53 36.17 -12.00 13.81
N ASP A 54 35.79 -11.68 15.05
CA ASP A 54 36.63 -11.83 16.24
C ASP A 54 36.50 -13.20 16.93
N GLY A 55 35.69 -14.11 16.38
CA GLY A 55 35.52 -15.47 16.90
C GLY A 55 34.68 -15.58 18.18
N ARG A 56 34.11 -14.47 18.67
CA ARG A 56 33.54 -14.41 20.03
C ARG A 56 32.04 -14.67 20.10
N GLN A 57 31.30 -14.43 19.02
CA GLN A 57 29.86 -14.61 18.99
C GLN A 57 29.47 -15.49 17.81
N ASN A 58 28.55 -16.40 18.07
CA ASN A 58 27.96 -17.24 17.04
C ASN A 58 26.51 -16.82 16.85
N PHE A 59 26.08 -16.66 15.61
CA PHE A 59 24.72 -16.32 15.23
C PHE A 59 24.31 -17.10 13.99
N THR A 60 23.02 -17.35 13.84
CA THR A 60 22.52 -18.04 12.65
C THR A 60 22.19 -17.00 11.58
N SER A 61 22.87 -17.03 10.44
CA SER A 61 22.54 -16.21 9.27
C SER A 61 22.33 -17.13 8.07
N ARG A 62 21.14 -17.09 7.47
CA ARG A 62 20.79 -17.88 6.30
C ARG A 62 20.12 -16.99 5.27
N LEU A 63 20.62 -17.02 4.04
CA LEU A 63 20.06 -16.27 2.89
C LEU A 63 18.88 -17.01 2.25
N SER A 64 18.76 -18.31 2.51
CA SER A 64 17.71 -19.19 2.05
C SER A 64 17.07 -19.87 3.27
N CYS A 65 15.75 -19.76 3.41
CA CYS A 65 15.04 -20.70 4.30
C CYS A 65 15.14 -22.08 3.60
N PRO A 66 15.73 -23.10 4.23
CA PRO A 66 15.95 -24.37 3.55
C PRO A 66 14.62 -24.96 3.08
N ALA A 67 14.51 -25.19 1.77
CA ALA A 67 13.52 -26.11 1.21
C ALA A 67 14.01 -27.52 1.55
N SER A 68 13.49 -28.16 2.60
CA SER A 68 14.06 -29.48 2.92
C SER A 68 13.16 -30.51 3.59
N THR A 69 11.88 -30.25 3.86
CA THR A 69 10.99 -31.29 4.39
C THR A 69 9.76 -31.49 3.52
N GLU A 70 9.50 -32.76 3.23
CA GLU A 70 8.33 -33.23 2.50
C GLU A 70 7.10 -33.01 3.37
N PHE A 71 6.34 -31.96 3.07
CA PHE A 71 5.16 -31.57 3.84
C PHE A 71 3.93 -32.40 3.46
N LEU A 72 3.81 -32.74 2.17
CA LEU A 72 2.66 -33.45 1.62
C LEU A 72 3.09 -34.34 0.48
N ASN A 73 2.63 -35.59 0.48
CA ASN A 73 2.79 -36.52 -0.63
C ASN A 73 1.40 -37.00 -1.06
N LEU A 74 1.11 -36.91 -2.35
CA LEU A 74 -0.15 -37.40 -2.90
C LEU A 74 0.13 -38.44 -3.97
N LEU A 75 -0.31 -39.67 -3.72
CA LEU A 75 -0.29 -40.78 -4.65
C LEU A 75 -1.68 -40.98 -5.25
N ALA A 76 -1.78 -41.02 -6.58
CA ALA A 76 -3.03 -41.32 -7.27
C ALA A 76 -2.84 -42.42 -8.33
N VAL A 77 -3.64 -43.49 -8.25
CA VAL A 77 -3.55 -44.64 -9.14
C VAL A 77 -4.79 -44.73 -10.03
N PRO A 78 -4.67 -44.54 -11.35
CA PRO A 78 -5.76 -44.78 -12.29
C PRO A 78 -6.12 -46.27 -12.43
N SER A 79 -7.39 -46.54 -12.72
CA SER A 79 -7.94 -47.88 -12.95
C SER A 79 -8.39 -48.08 -14.40
N ALA A 80 -8.74 -49.32 -14.76
CA ALA A 80 -9.20 -49.66 -16.10
C ALA A 80 -10.49 -48.92 -16.53
N THR A 81 -11.30 -48.43 -15.58
CA THR A 81 -12.50 -47.62 -15.86
C THR A 81 -12.19 -46.13 -16.09
N GLY A 82 -10.92 -45.74 -15.95
CA GLY A 82 -10.45 -44.35 -16.00
C GLY A 82 -10.66 -43.57 -14.70
N ASP A 83 -11.32 -44.15 -13.70
CA ASP A 83 -11.40 -43.56 -12.35
C ASP A 83 -10.08 -43.77 -11.61
N LEU A 84 -9.77 -42.94 -10.61
CA LEU A 84 -8.69 -43.22 -9.66
C LEU A 84 -9.19 -44.23 -8.63
N SER A 85 -8.57 -45.41 -8.59
CA SER A 85 -8.90 -46.47 -7.62
C SER A 85 -8.29 -46.20 -6.25
N GLN A 86 -7.17 -45.47 -6.20
CA GLN A 86 -6.51 -45.07 -4.96
C GLN A 86 -6.08 -43.61 -5.06
N VAL A 87 -6.41 -42.84 -4.02
CA VAL A 87 -5.84 -41.52 -3.75
C VAL A 87 -5.42 -41.53 -2.29
N ILE A 88 -4.11 -41.41 -2.04
CA ILE A 88 -3.51 -41.45 -0.71
C ILE A 88 -2.76 -40.14 -0.52
N ILE A 89 -3.03 -39.48 0.60
CA ILE A 89 -2.38 -38.25 1.01
C ILE A 89 -1.55 -38.57 2.25
N GLY A 90 -0.23 -38.58 2.13
CA GLY A 90 0.71 -38.55 3.26
C GLY A 90 1.02 -37.10 3.65
N GLN A 91 1.12 -36.83 4.93
CA GLN A 91 1.44 -35.53 5.49
C GLN A 91 2.53 -35.67 6.54
N ASP A 92 3.38 -34.66 6.61
CA ASP A 92 4.27 -34.37 7.72
C ASP A 92 3.73 -33.08 8.38
N THR A 93 3.01 -33.24 9.49
CA THR A 93 2.28 -32.12 10.09
C THR A 93 3.16 -31.20 10.95
N ASP A 94 4.28 -31.70 11.46
CA ASP A 94 5.24 -30.94 12.28
C ASP A 94 6.54 -30.56 11.53
N LEU A 95 6.66 -30.97 10.26
CA LEU A 95 7.77 -30.67 9.35
C LEU A 95 9.11 -31.19 9.85
N ASP A 96 9.11 -32.31 10.57
CA ASP A 96 10.32 -32.94 11.10
C ASP A 96 11.08 -33.77 10.05
N GLY A 97 10.51 -33.90 8.84
CA GLY A 97 11.04 -34.67 7.72
C GLY A 97 10.52 -36.12 7.69
N THR A 98 9.61 -36.49 8.57
CA THR A 98 8.96 -37.81 8.60
C THR A 98 7.44 -37.67 8.50
N GLY A 99 6.83 -38.40 7.57
CA GLY A 99 5.37 -38.41 7.43
C GLY A 99 4.69 -39.04 8.63
N ASP A 100 3.88 -38.28 9.36
CA ASP A 100 3.22 -38.67 10.61
C ASP A 100 1.70 -38.87 10.46
N ALA A 101 1.11 -38.43 9.35
CA ALA A 101 -0.30 -38.59 9.05
C ALA A 101 -0.54 -39.12 7.63
N SER A 102 -1.60 -39.90 7.46
CA SER A 102 -2.07 -40.30 6.13
C SER A 102 -3.58 -40.34 6.04
N TYR A 103 -4.11 -39.96 4.89
CA TYR A 103 -5.53 -40.01 4.56
C TYR A 103 -5.73 -40.72 3.22
N GLN A 104 -6.48 -41.81 3.24
CA GLN A 104 -6.86 -42.55 2.04
C GLN A 104 -8.31 -42.25 1.69
N VAL A 105 -8.55 -41.83 0.45
CA VAL A 105 -9.91 -41.63 -0.07
C VAL A 105 -10.61 -43.00 -0.15
N PRO A 106 -11.77 -43.19 0.52
CA PRO A 106 -12.36 -44.52 0.69
C PRO A 106 -13.17 -45.02 -0.51
N PHE A 107 -13.22 -44.26 -1.60
CA PHE A 107 -14.01 -44.55 -2.80
C PHE A 107 -13.25 -44.13 -4.07
N GLY A 108 -13.68 -44.66 -5.22
CA GLY A 108 -13.11 -44.29 -6.52
C GLY A 108 -13.42 -42.85 -6.89
N VAL A 109 -12.45 -42.17 -7.50
CA VAL A 109 -12.58 -40.76 -7.93
C VAL A 109 -12.80 -40.70 -9.44
N SER A 110 -13.97 -40.19 -9.83
CA SER A 110 -14.41 -40.09 -11.23
C SER A 110 -14.15 -38.70 -11.83
N GLY A 111 -14.06 -37.67 -10.99
CA GLY A 111 -13.79 -36.29 -11.37
C GLY A 111 -13.02 -35.52 -10.32
N ILE A 112 -12.29 -34.50 -10.75
CA ILE A 112 -11.41 -33.69 -9.91
C ILE A 112 -11.81 -32.23 -10.03
N CYS A 113 -11.79 -31.52 -8.91
CA CYS A 113 -12.04 -30.08 -8.84
C CYS A 113 -10.85 -29.39 -8.17
N GLY A 114 -10.69 -28.09 -8.40
CA GLY A 114 -9.59 -27.31 -7.80
C GLY A 114 -9.61 -27.26 -6.27
N ASN A 115 -10.73 -27.61 -5.63
CA ASN A 115 -10.89 -27.65 -4.18
C ASN A 115 -11.57 -28.94 -3.66
N GLY A 116 -11.69 -29.99 -4.47
CA GLY A 116 -12.41 -31.20 -4.09
C GLY A 116 -12.41 -32.29 -5.16
N ILE A 117 -13.27 -33.29 -4.96
CA ILE A 117 -13.37 -34.48 -5.82
C ILE A 117 -14.82 -34.92 -6.03
N ILE A 118 -15.05 -35.68 -7.09
CA ILE A 118 -16.35 -36.25 -7.47
C ILE A 118 -16.21 -37.76 -7.59
N SER A 119 -17.12 -38.50 -6.95
CA SER A 119 -17.19 -39.96 -7.02
C SER A 119 -18.52 -40.37 -7.64
N CYS A 120 -18.48 -41.10 -8.76
CA CYS A 120 -19.65 -41.60 -9.48
C CYS A 120 -19.57 -43.14 -9.59
N ASP A 121 -20.58 -43.77 -10.18
CA ASP A 121 -20.51 -45.20 -10.50
C ASP A 121 -19.34 -45.47 -11.48
N PRO A 122 -18.49 -46.50 -11.27
CA PRO A 122 -17.24 -46.70 -12.01
C PRO A 122 -17.40 -46.65 -13.53
N GLY A 123 -16.56 -45.84 -14.19
CA GLY A 123 -16.55 -45.64 -15.64
C GLY A 123 -17.72 -44.82 -16.20
N THR A 124 -18.60 -44.30 -15.35
CA THR A 124 -19.79 -43.52 -15.76
C THR A 124 -19.83 -42.14 -15.09
N TRP A 125 -20.78 -41.31 -15.50
CA TRP A 125 -21.08 -40.03 -14.85
C TRP A 125 -22.46 -40.04 -14.17
N ASN A 126 -22.82 -41.18 -13.56
CA ASN A 126 -24.10 -41.40 -12.90
C ASN A 126 -23.95 -41.51 -11.38
N ASN A 127 -25.01 -41.18 -10.64
CA ASN A 127 -25.10 -41.30 -9.17
C ASN A 127 -23.95 -40.61 -8.40
N CYS A 128 -23.51 -39.46 -8.91
CA CYS A 128 -22.33 -38.76 -8.41
C CYS A 128 -22.53 -38.14 -7.02
N ARG A 129 -21.48 -38.24 -6.19
CA ARG A 129 -21.33 -37.61 -4.88
C ARG A 129 -20.17 -36.64 -4.91
N TYR A 130 -20.34 -35.51 -4.24
CA TYR A 130 -19.42 -34.37 -4.30
C TYR A 130 -18.77 -34.15 -2.94
N TYR A 131 -17.45 -34.00 -2.93
CA TYR A 131 -16.68 -33.84 -1.70
C TYR A 131 -15.69 -32.69 -1.83
N ARG A 132 -15.55 -31.91 -0.77
CA ARG A 132 -14.58 -30.80 -0.68
C ARG A 132 -13.45 -31.19 0.26
N TRP A 133 -12.22 -30.81 -0.09
CA TRP A 133 -11.07 -30.93 0.81
C TRP A 133 -11.23 -30.04 2.03
N THR A 134 -10.92 -30.60 3.20
CA THR A 134 -10.93 -29.93 4.50
C THR A 134 -9.65 -30.22 5.25
N ALA A 135 -9.29 -29.35 6.18
CA ALA A 135 -8.26 -29.59 7.17
C ALA A 135 -8.92 -29.63 8.56
N GLY A 136 -8.67 -30.68 9.34
CA GLY A 136 -9.12 -30.78 10.72
C GLY A 136 -8.44 -29.75 11.62
N SER A 137 -8.92 -29.60 12.85
CA SER A 137 -8.27 -28.75 13.87
C SER A 137 -6.86 -29.23 14.25
N ASP A 138 -6.54 -30.48 13.91
CA ASP A 138 -5.23 -31.12 14.03
C ASP A 138 -4.35 -30.92 12.78
N GLY A 139 -4.79 -30.10 11.80
CA GLY A 139 -4.03 -29.85 10.57
C GLY A 139 -4.04 -31.00 9.56
N ARG A 140 -4.89 -32.01 9.75
CA ARG A 140 -4.94 -33.19 8.88
C ARG A 140 -5.93 -33.05 7.74
N ALA A 141 -5.53 -33.51 6.55
CA ALA A 141 -6.36 -33.51 5.36
C ALA A 141 -7.53 -34.48 5.49
N GLY A 142 -8.69 -34.07 4.98
CA GLY A 142 -9.89 -34.89 4.96
C GLY A 142 -10.89 -34.40 3.91
N LEU A 143 -12.03 -35.07 3.84
CA LEU A 143 -13.12 -34.75 2.91
C LEU A 143 -14.43 -34.56 3.65
N GLN A 144 -15.20 -33.57 3.20
CA GLN A 144 -16.57 -33.33 3.66
C GLN A 144 -17.54 -33.32 2.48
N ASN A 145 -18.76 -33.80 2.71
CA ASN A 145 -19.84 -33.71 1.72
C ASN A 145 -20.05 -32.26 1.29
N ALA A 146 -20.16 -32.05 -0.02
CA ALA A 146 -20.33 -30.74 -0.62
C ALA A 146 -21.50 -30.75 -1.61
N THR A 147 -22.00 -29.57 -1.93
CA THR A 147 -22.88 -29.38 -3.10
C THR A 147 -22.03 -29.10 -4.34
N PRO A 148 -22.54 -29.34 -5.56
CA PRO A 148 -21.82 -29.02 -6.79
C PRO A 148 -21.36 -27.57 -6.87
N THR A 149 -22.17 -26.64 -6.33
CA THR A 149 -21.89 -25.20 -6.30
C THR A 149 -20.74 -24.81 -5.36
N ALA A 150 -20.37 -25.67 -4.42
CA ALA A 150 -19.26 -25.43 -3.50
C ALA A 150 -17.90 -25.87 -4.06
N LEU A 151 -17.89 -26.49 -5.24
CA LEU A 151 -16.69 -26.95 -5.93
C LEU A 151 -16.35 -26.05 -7.13
N GLY A 152 -15.06 -25.78 -7.33
CA GLY A 152 -14.55 -24.90 -8.37
C GLY A 152 -13.76 -25.66 -9.44
N GLY A 153 -14.00 -25.35 -10.72
CA GLY A 153 -13.16 -25.81 -11.83
C GLY A 153 -13.11 -27.34 -12.01
N CYS A 154 -14.25 -28.02 -11.85
CA CYS A 154 -14.31 -29.47 -11.94
C CYS A 154 -14.18 -30.00 -13.38
N PHE A 155 -13.46 -31.10 -13.54
CA PHE A 155 -13.38 -31.85 -14.80
C PHE A 155 -13.50 -33.36 -14.58
N CYS A 156 -13.99 -34.04 -15.60
CA CYS A 156 -14.14 -35.49 -15.63
C CYS A 156 -12.82 -36.16 -16.06
N ILE A 157 -12.49 -37.31 -15.47
CA ILE A 157 -11.27 -38.07 -15.78
C ILE A 157 -11.53 -39.53 -16.22
N ASN A 158 -12.76 -40.04 -16.02
CA ASN A 158 -13.07 -41.44 -16.28
C ASN A 158 -13.52 -41.70 -17.73
N ALA A 159 -13.77 -42.98 -18.04
CA ALA A 159 -14.11 -43.41 -19.39
C ALA A 159 -15.37 -42.74 -19.98
N SER A 160 -16.24 -42.14 -19.17
CA SER A 160 -17.45 -41.47 -19.66
C SER A 160 -17.19 -40.20 -20.46
N CYS A 161 -16.05 -39.55 -20.23
CA CYS A 161 -15.65 -38.32 -20.93
C CYS A 161 -14.51 -38.52 -21.94
N GLY A 162 -13.90 -39.71 -21.99
CA GLY A 162 -12.89 -40.05 -22.97
C GLY A 162 -12.02 -41.24 -22.55
N ASN A 163 -11.33 -41.82 -23.53
CA ASN A 163 -10.48 -42.98 -23.28
C ASN A 163 -9.12 -42.56 -22.71
N ASN A 164 -8.67 -43.27 -21.67
CA ASN A 164 -7.32 -43.16 -21.10
C ASN A 164 -6.94 -41.74 -20.60
N LEU A 165 -7.94 -40.92 -20.21
CA LEU A 165 -7.72 -39.53 -19.78
C LEU A 165 -6.89 -39.45 -18.50
N ALA A 166 -7.20 -40.30 -17.50
CA ALA A 166 -6.48 -40.32 -16.24
C ALA A 166 -5.00 -40.73 -16.38
N PHE A 167 -4.70 -41.66 -17.29
CA PHE A 167 -3.32 -42.10 -17.54
C PHE A 167 -2.53 -41.07 -18.36
N SER A 168 -3.16 -40.43 -19.34
CA SER A 168 -2.47 -39.46 -20.22
C SER A 168 -2.25 -38.09 -19.56
N ASN A 169 -3.09 -37.72 -18.58
CA ASN A 169 -3.05 -36.40 -17.92
C ASN A 169 -2.73 -36.50 -16.43
N LEU A 170 -2.08 -37.59 -15.99
CA LEU A 170 -1.86 -37.88 -14.57
C LEU A 170 -1.12 -36.73 -13.85
N GLY A 171 -0.14 -36.09 -14.49
CA GLY A 171 0.55 -34.94 -13.93
C GLY A 171 -0.40 -33.77 -13.60
N SER A 172 -1.25 -33.37 -14.54
CA SER A 172 -2.23 -32.29 -14.32
C SER A 172 -3.30 -32.64 -13.28
N ILE A 173 -3.69 -33.92 -13.25
CA ILE A 173 -4.58 -34.50 -12.24
C ILE A 173 -3.96 -34.38 -10.85
N LEU A 174 -2.71 -34.80 -10.70
CA LEU A 174 -1.94 -34.72 -9.46
C LEU A 174 -1.77 -33.27 -8.99
N THR A 175 -1.42 -32.34 -9.90
CA THR A 175 -1.33 -30.90 -9.57
C THR A 175 -2.65 -30.33 -9.08
N THR A 176 -3.78 -30.70 -9.70
CA THR A 176 -5.10 -30.20 -9.29
C THR A 176 -5.52 -30.77 -7.93
N LEU A 177 -5.31 -32.08 -7.71
CA LEU A 177 -5.59 -32.74 -6.44
C LEU A 177 -4.74 -32.15 -5.31
N GLY A 178 -3.42 -32.06 -5.55
CA GLY A 178 -2.47 -31.52 -4.59
C GLY A 178 -2.74 -30.05 -4.26
N GLY A 179 -3.04 -29.21 -5.26
CA GLY A 179 -3.44 -27.82 -5.05
C GLY A 179 -4.70 -27.68 -4.18
N GLY A 180 -5.70 -28.54 -4.38
CA GLY A 180 -6.92 -28.56 -3.58
C GLY A 180 -6.69 -28.97 -2.12
N VAL A 181 -5.83 -29.97 -1.89
CA VAL A 181 -5.46 -30.43 -0.54
C VAL A 181 -4.62 -29.38 0.18
N VAL A 182 -3.57 -28.86 -0.46
CA VAL A 182 -2.71 -27.82 0.11
C VAL A 182 -3.51 -26.56 0.42
N GLY A 183 -4.42 -26.14 -0.47
CA GLY A 183 -5.28 -24.98 -0.21
C GLY A 183 -6.19 -25.16 1.01
N ALA A 184 -6.64 -26.39 1.29
CA ALA A 184 -7.41 -26.67 2.51
C ALA A 184 -6.52 -26.61 3.78
N LEU A 185 -5.29 -27.11 3.70
CA LEU A 185 -4.31 -27.09 4.80
C LEU A 185 -3.82 -25.68 5.13
N GLN A 186 -3.42 -24.90 4.12
CA GLN A 186 -2.99 -23.51 4.29
C GLN A 186 -4.10 -22.62 4.86
N LYS A 187 -5.37 -22.91 4.52
CA LYS A 187 -6.50 -22.21 5.10
C LYS A 187 -6.63 -22.47 6.62
N SER A 188 -6.24 -23.64 7.10
CA SER A 188 -6.25 -23.98 8.52
C SER A 188 -5.01 -23.52 9.26
N ASN A 189 -3.85 -23.47 8.59
CA ASN A 189 -2.61 -22.95 9.15
C ASN A 189 -1.86 -22.12 8.09
N PRO A 190 -1.91 -20.77 8.18
CA PRO A 190 -1.32 -19.88 7.19
C PRO A 190 0.21 -19.85 7.25
N ASN A 191 0.83 -20.50 8.25
CA ASN A 191 2.28 -20.56 8.35
C ASN A 191 2.90 -21.57 7.38
N TYR A 192 2.12 -22.46 6.76
CA TYR A 192 2.66 -23.38 5.76
C TYR A 192 2.84 -22.66 4.42
N ALA A 193 4.08 -22.44 4.02
CA ALA A 193 4.43 -21.97 2.69
C ALA A 193 4.98 -23.13 1.86
N ILE A 194 4.50 -23.29 0.62
CA ILE A 194 5.03 -24.27 -0.34
C ILE A 194 6.35 -23.73 -0.88
N SER A 195 7.42 -24.50 -0.75
CA SER A 195 8.75 -24.14 -1.26
C SER A 195 9.09 -24.84 -2.57
N ASP A 196 8.62 -26.07 -2.79
CA ASP A 196 8.87 -26.84 -4.01
C ASP A 196 7.76 -27.87 -4.27
N VAL A 197 7.60 -28.32 -5.52
CA VAL A 197 6.66 -29.36 -5.94
C VAL A 197 7.31 -30.28 -6.97
N ARG A 198 7.37 -31.58 -6.66
CA ARG A 198 7.93 -32.62 -7.54
C ARG A 198 6.87 -33.62 -7.95
N ILE A 199 6.87 -34.04 -9.21
CA ILE A 199 5.98 -35.11 -9.71
C ILE A 199 6.85 -36.29 -10.13
N ASP A 200 6.65 -37.43 -9.47
CA ASP A 200 7.35 -38.69 -9.74
C ASP A 200 6.32 -39.77 -10.10
N GLY A 201 6.06 -39.91 -11.41
CA GLY A 201 5.12 -40.90 -11.94
C GLY A 201 3.68 -40.65 -11.48
N SER A 202 3.20 -41.49 -10.56
CA SER A 202 1.84 -41.42 -9.98
C SER A 202 1.76 -40.64 -8.67
N ALA A 203 2.87 -40.05 -8.22
CA ALA A 203 2.94 -39.27 -7.00
C ALA A 203 3.32 -37.81 -7.26
N ILE A 204 2.81 -36.90 -6.44
CA ILE A 204 3.23 -35.51 -6.35
C ILE A 204 3.61 -35.19 -4.91
N THR A 205 4.81 -34.65 -4.73
CA THR A 205 5.37 -34.31 -3.43
C THR A 205 5.51 -32.80 -3.33
N TYR A 206 4.92 -32.21 -2.31
CA TYR A 206 5.05 -30.81 -1.97
C TYR A 206 6.02 -30.67 -0.80
N PHE A 207 7.01 -29.83 -0.98
CA PHE A 207 7.93 -29.42 0.07
C PHE A 207 7.43 -28.12 0.67
N GLY A 208 7.46 -28.01 1.99
CA GLY A 208 6.89 -26.89 2.71
C GLY A 208 7.74 -26.44 3.88
N GLN A 209 7.52 -25.21 4.31
CA GLN A 209 8.16 -24.63 5.49
C GLN A 209 7.15 -23.99 6.41
N ASN A 210 7.48 -23.92 7.70
CA ASN A 210 6.79 -23.07 8.65
C ASN A 210 7.38 -21.65 8.57
N ALA A 211 6.62 -20.73 7.95
CA ALA A 211 6.96 -19.33 7.78
C ALA A 211 7.04 -18.54 9.10
N GLY A 212 6.52 -19.08 10.21
CA GLY A 212 6.67 -18.52 11.56
C GLY A 212 8.08 -18.70 12.13
N SER A 213 8.84 -19.69 11.65
CA SER A 213 10.22 -19.97 12.06
C SER A 213 11.29 -19.26 11.23
N CYS A 214 10.95 -18.64 10.09
CA CYS A 214 11.86 -17.75 9.39
C CYS A 214 11.80 -16.39 10.09
N THR A 215 12.63 -16.16 11.11
CA THR A 215 12.71 -14.88 11.85
C THR A 215 13.29 -13.75 10.98
N PRO A 216 12.53 -12.70 10.63
CA PRO A 216 13.09 -11.45 10.15
C PRO A 216 12.90 -10.41 11.27
N ALA A 217 13.94 -10.20 12.09
CA ALA A 217 13.91 -9.24 13.21
C ALA A 217 12.84 -9.56 14.30
N PRO A 218 12.93 -8.98 15.51
CA PRO A 218 11.93 -9.20 16.55
C PRO A 218 10.62 -8.51 16.16
N ALA A 219 9.79 -9.18 15.35
CA ALA A 219 8.43 -8.71 15.09
C ALA A 219 7.60 -8.88 16.36
N THR A 220 7.08 -7.77 16.90
CA THR A 220 6.30 -7.74 18.14
C THR A 220 4.86 -8.28 17.97
N VAL A 221 4.41 -8.54 16.74
CA VAL A 221 3.05 -9.00 16.43
C VAL A 221 3.10 -10.26 15.56
N ALA A 222 2.43 -11.33 16.03
CA ALA A 222 2.29 -12.57 15.28
C ALA A 222 1.50 -12.34 13.97
N ARG A 223 2.09 -12.71 12.83
CA ARG A 223 1.49 -12.56 11.49
C ARG A 223 0.11 -13.24 11.37
N GLU A 224 -0.15 -14.26 12.17
CA GLU A 224 -1.43 -15.00 12.24
C GLU A 224 -2.60 -14.14 12.72
N LEU A 225 -2.35 -13.15 13.59
CA LEU A 225 -3.37 -12.24 14.10
C LEU A 225 -3.80 -11.24 13.01
N LEU A 226 -2.85 -10.78 12.20
CA LEU A 226 -3.10 -9.83 11.10
C LEU A 226 -3.80 -10.49 9.90
N PHE A 227 -3.62 -11.80 9.71
CA PHE A 227 -4.32 -12.55 8.65
C PHE A 227 -5.83 -12.64 8.93
N ASN A 228 -6.21 -12.85 10.19
CA ASN A 228 -7.60 -12.98 10.61
C ASN A 228 -8.26 -11.62 10.92
N ASP A 229 -7.48 -10.59 11.26
CA ASP A 229 -7.96 -9.23 11.51
C ASP A 229 -7.10 -8.17 10.78
N PRO A 230 -7.42 -7.87 9.50
CA PRO A 230 -6.70 -6.86 8.72
C PRO A 230 -6.85 -5.43 9.28
N VAL A 231 -7.86 -5.17 10.11
CA VAL A 231 -8.09 -3.83 10.68
C VAL A 231 -7.06 -3.53 11.78
N ALA A 232 -6.51 -4.57 12.43
CA ALA A 232 -5.46 -4.44 13.43
C ALA A 232 -4.10 -4.00 12.87
N ILE A 233 -3.90 -4.01 11.55
CA ILE A 233 -2.64 -3.61 10.89
C ILE A 233 -2.24 -2.18 11.28
N ALA A 234 -3.20 -1.25 11.34
CA ALA A 234 -2.92 0.14 11.67
C ALA A 234 -2.40 0.30 13.11
N GLY A 235 -3.01 -0.39 14.08
CA GLY A 235 -2.55 -0.36 15.47
C GLY A 235 -1.22 -1.08 15.68
N ALA A 236 -0.98 -2.16 14.94
CA ALA A 236 0.30 -2.88 14.95
C ALA A 236 1.45 -2.03 14.39
N LEU A 237 1.19 -1.24 13.34
CA LEU A 237 2.16 -0.29 12.77
C LEU A 237 2.54 0.79 13.79
N ASP A 238 1.56 1.41 14.45
CA ASP A 238 1.80 2.46 15.45
C ASP A 238 2.60 1.91 16.66
N ALA A 239 2.29 0.67 17.09
CA ALA A 239 3.00 0.00 18.17
C ALA A 239 4.46 -0.33 17.81
N GLU A 240 4.71 -0.80 16.58
CA GLU A 240 6.05 -1.10 16.09
C GLU A 240 6.88 0.18 15.90
N LEU A 241 6.28 1.25 15.37
CA LEU A 241 6.91 2.58 15.30
C LEU A 241 7.32 3.07 16.69
N ALA A 242 6.44 2.94 17.68
CA ALA A 242 6.74 3.31 19.06
C ALA A 242 7.90 2.46 19.64
N ALA A 243 7.88 1.14 19.43
CA ALA A 243 8.92 0.24 19.90
C ALA A 243 10.29 0.54 19.26
N GLN A 244 10.35 0.68 17.94
CA GLN A 244 11.58 0.99 17.20
C GLN A 244 12.11 2.39 17.56
N SER A 245 11.22 3.38 17.73
CA SER A 245 11.62 4.74 18.14
C SER A 245 12.15 4.84 19.56
N ALA A 246 11.72 3.94 20.45
CA ALA A 246 12.16 3.88 21.83
C ALA A 246 13.46 3.10 22.03
N ASP A 247 13.85 2.26 21.07
CA ASP A 247 15.10 1.49 21.10
C ASP A 247 16.26 2.26 20.42
N PRO A 248 17.26 2.74 21.20
CA PRO A 248 18.42 3.44 20.66
C PRO A 248 19.32 2.60 19.74
N GLY A 249 19.24 1.27 19.82
CA GLY A 249 20.01 0.32 19.01
C GLY A 249 19.33 -0.08 17.71
N SER A 250 18.10 0.38 17.47
CA SER A 250 17.35 0.03 16.27
C SER A 250 17.77 0.87 15.05
N ALA A 251 17.37 0.44 13.85
CA ALA A 251 17.61 1.21 12.63
C ALA A 251 16.82 2.54 12.61
N TYR A 252 15.79 2.68 13.45
CA TYR A 252 14.92 3.87 13.48
C TYR A 252 15.66 5.15 13.90
N PRO A 253 16.36 5.23 15.05
CA PRO A 253 17.18 6.39 15.40
C PRO A 253 18.37 6.54 14.45
N LEU A 254 18.95 5.46 13.92
CA LEU A 254 20.02 5.55 12.92
C LEU A 254 19.56 6.29 11.65
N LEU A 255 18.37 5.96 11.15
CA LEU A 255 17.77 6.63 9.99
C LEU A 255 17.29 8.04 10.35
N THR A 256 16.49 8.20 11.40
CA THR A 256 15.85 9.48 11.77
C THR A 256 16.81 10.53 12.34
N THR A 257 17.98 10.12 12.86
CA THR A 257 19.02 11.04 13.34
C THR A 257 20.20 11.19 12.39
N SER A 258 20.18 10.50 11.25
CA SER A 258 21.16 10.71 10.19
C SER A 258 21.13 12.16 9.71
N PRO A 259 22.26 12.72 9.23
CA PRO A 259 22.27 14.05 8.60
C PRO A 259 21.22 14.16 7.48
N ALA A 260 21.02 13.07 6.73
CA ALA A 260 20.00 12.97 5.68
C ALA A 260 18.55 13.04 6.17
N ALA A 261 18.27 12.64 7.42
CA ALA A 261 16.93 12.76 8.02
C ALA A 261 16.76 13.97 8.96
N ARG A 262 17.87 14.57 9.43
CA ARG A 262 17.86 15.82 10.20
C ARG A 262 17.68 17.05 9.31
N ASP A 263 18.19 17.00 8.08
CA ASP A 263 17.95 18.01 7.04
C ASP A 263 16.69 17.64 6.22
N GLN A 264 15.53 17.54 6.88
CA GLN A 264 14.28 17.15 6.23
C GLN A 264 13.96 18.07 5.05
N THR A 265 14.10 17.53 3.83
CA THR A 265 13.60 18.14 2.60
C THR A 265 12.10 17.97 2.47
N ALA A 266 11.35 17.73 3.54
CA ALA A 266 9.90 17.64 3.49
C ALA A 266 9.25 18.21 4.76
N GLU A 267 8.27 19.09 4.58
CA GLU A 267 7.45 19.67 5.66
C GLU A 267 6.01 19.20 5.55
N ILE A 268 5.36 19.04 6.70
CA ILE A 268 3.92 18.79 6.76
C ILE A 268 3.17 20.11 6.79
N ARG A 269 2.44 20.41 5.71
CA ARG A 269 1.57 21.59 5.61
C ARG A 269 0.12 21.16 5.76
N ARG A 270 -0.64 21.89 6.57
CA ARG A 270 -2.05 21.62 6.85
C ARG A 270 -2.94 22.71 6.27
N CYS A 271 -4.12 22.31 5.85
CA CYS A 271 -5.13 23.22 5.33
C CYS A 271 -6.53 22.67 5.62
N ARG A 272 -7.54 23.51 5.39
CA ARG A 272 -8.93 23.22 5.65
C ARG A 272 -9.84 23.68 4.51
N LEU A 273 -10.86 22.89 4.20
CA LEU A 273 -12.01 23.29 3.40
C LEU A 273 -13.24 23.39 4.29
N GLU A 274 -13.93 24.53 4.26
CA GLU A 274 -15.16 24.76 5.02
C GLU A 274 -16.29 25.13 4.08
N ARG A 275 -17.41 24.42 4.19
CA ARG A 275 -18.66 24.77 3.52
C ARG A 275 -19.50 25.62 4.46
N SER A 276 -19.82 26.82 4.02
CA SER A 276 -20.73 27.73 4.70
C SER A 276 -22.04 27.83 3.94
N VAL A 277 -23.15 27.82 4.68
CA VAL A 277 -24.51 27.95 4.15
C VAL A 277 -25.22 29.05 4.91
N ASN A 278 -25.92 29.90 4.19
CA ASN A 278 -26.69 31.00 4.78
C ASN A 278 -28.06 31.09 4.13
N VAL A 279 -29.08 31.32 4.95
CA VAL A 279 -30.43 31.68 4.50
C VAL A 279 -30.66 33.15 4.83
N ALA A 280 -30.90 33.95 3.79
CA ALA A 280 -31.19 35.37 3.91
C ALA A 280 -32.61 35.68 3.42
N SER A 281 -33.29 36.57 4.13
CA SER A 281 -34.62 37.06 3.74
C SER A 281 -34.48 38.20 2.74
N VAL A 282 -34.97 38.00 1.52
CA VAL A 282 -34.96 39.02 0.45
C VAL A 282 -36.38 39.45 0.13
N ASN A 283 -36.63 40.76 0.14
CA ASN A 283 -37.89 41.34 -0.29
C ASN A 283 -37.81 41.74 -1.76
N THR A 284 -38.76 41.26 -2.57
CA THR A 284 -38.87 41.56 -4.00
C THR A 284 -40.32 41.87 -4.35
N LEU A 285 -40.57 42.37 -5.55
CA LEU A 285 -41.93 42.42 -6.09
C LEU A 285 -42.38 41.00 -6.48
N CYS A 286 -43.68 40.73 -6.47
CA CYS A 286 -44.22 39.46 -6.95
C CYS A 286 -44.00 39.32 -8.47
N GLN A 287 -42.86 38.74 -8.85
CA GLN A 287 -42.49 38.44 -10.24
C GLN A 287 -42.28 36.92 -10.39
N PHE A 288 -42.48 36.40 -11.60
CA PHE A 288 -42.18 35.01 -11.93
C PHE A 288 -41.01 34.95 -12.91
N PRO A 289 -39.98 34.12 -12.66
CA PRO A 289 -39.80 33.23 -11.52
C PRO A 289 -39.36 33.97 -10.22
N PRO A 290 -39.44 33.32 -9.04
CA PRO A 290 -38.84 33.84 -7.80
C PRO A 290 -37.33 34.10 -7.93
N PRO A 291 -36.73 34.85 -6.99
CA PRO A 291 -35.28 35.04 -6.95
C PRO A 291 -34.53 33.69 -7.00
N ALA A 292 -33.41 33.64 -7.72
CA ALA A 292 -32.59 32.44 -7.77
C ALA A 292 -32.16 32.01 -6.35
N GLY A 293 -32.30 30.73 -6.05
CA GLY A 293 -32.02 30.19 -4.71
C GLY A 293 -33.15 30.37 -3.69
N ALA A 294 -34.32 30.89 -4.08
CA ALA A 294 -35.48 30.97 -3.19
C ALA A 294 -35.96 29.56 -2.78
N LEU A 295 -36.05 29.32 -1.47
CA LEU A 295 -36.57 28.08 -0.89
C LEU A 295 -38.09 28.17 -0.70
N GLN A 296 -38.52 29.16 0.07
CA GLN A 296 -39.94 29.46 0.30
C GLN A 296 -40.16 30.96 0.22
N SER A 297 -41.37 31.34 -0.18
CA SER A 297 -41.75 32.74 -0.32
C SER A 297 -43.12 32.99 0.27
N ASN A 298 -43.25 34.09 0.99
CA ASN A 298 -44.52 34.61 1.47
C ASN A 298 -44.87 35.85 0.66
N GLU A 299 -46.01 35.81 -0.01
CA GLU A 299 -46.53 36.94 -0.79
C GLU A 299 -47.55 37.72 0.04
N GLN A 300 -47.48 39.04 -0.06
CA GLN A 300 -48.42 39.94 0.54
C GLN A 300 -48.89 40.94 -0.52
N THR A 301 -50.21 40.99 -0.72
CA THR A 301 -50.83 42.00 -1.58
C THR A 301 -51.49 43.05 -0.71
N VAL A 302 -51.14 44.32 -0.92
CA VAL A 302 -51.76 45.47 -0.26
C VAL A 302 -52.40 46.39 -1.29
N ILE A 303 -53.52 47.00 -0.92
CA ILE A 303 -54.19 48.03 -1.72
C ILE A 303 -53.78 49.39 -1.16
N LEU A 304 -53.31 50.26 -2.06
CA LEU A 304 -52.81 51.60 -1.74
C LEU A 304 -53.64 52.63 -2.47
N LYS A 305 -53.77 53.83 -1.90
CA LYS A 305 -54.44 54.97 -2.54
C LYS A 305 -53.54 56.21 -2.56
N VAL A 306 -53.47 56.88 -3.71
CA VAL A 306 -52.65 58.08 -3.93
C VAL A 306 -53.58 59.23 -4.31
N LEU A 307 -53.39 60.41 -3.72
CA LEU A 307 -54.24 61.57 -4.02
C LEU A 307 -54.00 62.04 -5.46
N SER A 308 -55.04 61.97 -6.28
CA SER A 308 -55.06 62.42 -7.69
C SER A 308 -55.35 63.92 -7.80
N GLY A 309 -56.08 64.48 -6.82
CA GLY A 309 -56.36 65.91 -6.70
C GLY A 309 -57.70 66.19 -6.03
N THR A 310 -58.01 67.47 -5.80
CA THR A 310 -59.31 67.92 -5.28
C THR A 310 -60.16 68.47 -6.41
N PHE A 311 -61.36 67.91 -6.59
CA PHE A 311 -62.22 68.21 -7.73
C PHE A 311 -63.59 68.74 -7.26
N ARG A 312 -64.27 69.44 -8.18
CA ARG A 312 -65.63 69.95 -7.98
C ARG A 312 -66.52 69.44 -9.10
N GLY A 313 -67.41 68.50 -8.76
CA GLY A 313 -68.36 67.89 -9.69
C GLY A 313 -69.78 68.43 -9.51
N ASN A 314 -70.58 68.34 -10.58
CA ASN A 314 -72.02 68.59 -10.56
C ASN A 314 -72.74 67.25 -10.81
N ASN A 315 -73.71 66.90 -9.95
CA ASN A 315 -74.53 65.68 -9.92
C ASN A 315 -73.80 64.34 -9.70
N ASP A 316 -74.45 63.47 -8.91
CA ASP A 316 -74.04 62.11 -8.48
C ASP A 316 -72.69 62.00 -7.74
N CYS A 317 -72.59 62.76 -6.65
CA CYS A 317 -71.41 62.86 -5.81
C CYS A 317 -71.07 61.62 -4.96
N ARG A 318 -71.51 60.41 -5.32
CA ARG A 318 -71.38 59.25 -4.41
C ARG A 318 -70.64 58.04 -4.97
N CYS A 319 -70.32 57.93 -6.26
CA CYS A 319 -69.88 56.63 -6.77
C CYS A 319 -68.44 56.60 -7.32
N SER A 320 -67.78 55.49 -7.00
CA SER A 320 -66.40 55.13 -7.33
C SER A 320 -66.36 54.30 -8.63
N ARG A 321 -65.34 54.47 -9.47
CA ARG A 321 -65.10 53.60 -10.65
C ARG A 321 -64.15 52.43 -10.34
N VAL A 322 -63.81 52.18 -9.07
CA VAL A 322 -62.83 51.15 -8.66
C VAL A 322 -63.46 49.75 -8.53
N SER A 323 -64.74 49.64 -8.15
CA SER A 323 -65.40 48.37 -7.80
C SER A 323 -66.83 48.22 -8.34
N ASP A 324 -67.25 49.07 -9.29
CA ASP A 324 -68.65 49.23 -9.74
C ASP A 324 -69.67 49.55 -8.62
N TYR A 325 -69.22 49.76 -7.38
CA TYR A 325 -70.03 50.13 -6.22
C TYR A 325 -69.43 51.33 -5.47
N CYS A 326 -70.29 52.04 -4.74
CA CYS A 326 -70.00 53.36 -4.16
C CYS A 326 -69.14 53.31 -2.87
N ASN A 327 -68.52 52.16 -2.55
CA ASN A 327 -67.54 52.01 -1.46
C ASN A 327 -66.24 51.37 -1.99
N PRO A 328 -65.11 52.09 -2.00
CA PRO A 328 -63.83 51.53 -2.38
C PRO A 328 -63.31 50.54 -1.31
N PRO A 329 -62.40 49.61 -1.67
CA PRO A 329 -61.77 48.72 -0.71
C PRO A 329 -60.91 49.51 0.30
N ALA A 330 -60.71 48.95 1.50
CA ALA A 330 -59.80 49.54 2.47
C ALA A 330 -58.39 49.65 1.89
N ALA A 331 -57.84 50.87 1.84
CA ALA A 331 -56.54 51.16 1.25
C ALA A 331 -55.72 52.13 2.09
N ALA A 332 -54.41 51.87 2.18
CA ALA A 332 -53.48 52.73 2.90
C ALA A 332 -53.11 53.96 2.05
N PRO A 333 -53.12 55.19 2.62
CA PRO A 333 -52.71 56.38 1.88
C PRO A 333 -51.20 56.37 1.60
N HIS A 334 -50.82 56.74 0.38
CA HIS A 334 -49.42 56.84 -0.04
C HIS A 334 -49.17 58.17 -0.76
N ALA A 335 -47.97 58.75 -0.60
CA ALA A 335 -47.64 60.07 -1.13
C ALA A 335 -47.45 60.10 -2.65
N SER A 336 -46.97 59.00 -3.23
CA SER A 336 -46.75 58.79 -4.66
C SER A 336 -46.96 57.31 -5.01
N VAL A 337 -47.08 57.01 -6.31
CA VAL A 337 -47.26 55.63 -6.81
C VAL A 337 -45.98 54.82 -6.59
N PRO A 338 -46.01 53.73 -5.81
CA PRO A 338 -44.85 52.88 -5.64
C PRO A 338 -44.49 52.13 -6.93
N GLU A 339 -43.20 51.87 -7.11
CA GLU A 339 -42.70 51.07 -8.23
C GLU A 339 -43.32 49.66 -8.20
N GLY A 340 -43.76 49.17 -9.37
CA GLY A 340 -44.40 47.86 -9.50
C GLY A 340 -45.87 47.79 -9.07
N ALA A 341 -46.47 48.91 -8.63
CA ALA A 341 -47.89 48.96 -8.28
C ALA A 341 -48.77 48.97 -9.56
N VAL A 342 -49.85 48.19 -9.57
CA VAL A 342 -50.77 48.07 -10.71
C VAL A 342 -52.04 48.87 -10.43
N PHE A 343 -52.41 49.76 -11.35
CA PHE A 343 -53.60 50.61 -11.22
C PHE A 343 -54.89 49.78 -11.23
N LEU A 344 -55.81 50.09 -10.31
CA LEU A 344 -57.11 49.44 -10.16
C LEU A 344 -58.27 50.35 -10.61
N GLY A 345 -58.13 51.66 -10.42
CA GLY A 345 -59.19 52.63 -10.74
C GLY A 345 -59.11 53.88 -9.86
N THR A 346 -60.09 54.78 -10.01
CA THR A 346 -60.16 56.05 -9.28
C THR A 346 -61.46 56.16 -8.48
N SER A 347 -61.38 56.64 -7.24
CA SER A 347 -62.53 56.85 -6.35
C SER A 347 -62.56 58.27 -5.78
N ALA A 348 -63.76 58.84 -5.68
CA ALA A 348 -63.98 60.07 -4.92
C ALA A 348 -64.14 59.74 -3.41
N GLU A 349 -63.46 60.52 -2.55
CA GLU A 349 -63.48 60.41 -1.10
C GLU A 349 -63.49 61.81 -0.44
N SER A 350 -63.58 61.86 0.89
CA SER A 350 -63.43 63.08 1.69
C SER A 350 -64.32 64.24 1.23
N PHE A 351 -65.63 64.01 1.15
CA PHE A 351 -66.61 65.02 0.75
C PHE A 351 -66.68 66.16 1.78
N ARG A 352 -66.25 67.37 1.39
CA ARG A 352 -66.10 68.49 2.34
C ARG A 352 -67.29 69.45 2.34
N ASN A 353 -67.96 69.60 1.21
CA ASN A 353 -69.06 70.56 1.08
C ASN A 353 -70.05 70.13 0.00
N ARG A 354 -71.35 70.25 0.29
CA ARG A 354 -72.46 70.03 -0.65
C ARG A 354 -73.28 71.31 -0.73
N SER A 355 -73.38 71.89 -1.92
CA SER A 355 -74.24 73.04 -2.16
C SER A 355 -75.16 72.79 -3.35
N GLN A 356 -76.39 73.28 -3.26
CA GLN A 356 -77.39 73.16 -4.32
C GLN A 356 -77.46 74.50 -5.05
N ARG A 357 -77.20 74.51 -6.35
CA ARG A 357 -77.32 75.72 -7.18
C ARG A 357 -77.97 75.33 -8.51
N ASP A 358 -79.02 76.04 -8.89
CA ASP A 358 -79.78 75.83 -10.13
C ASP A 358 -80.33 74.38 -10.28
N GLY A 359 -80.76 73.76 -9.17
CA GLY A 359 -81.34 72.41 -9.16
C GLY A 359 -80.33 71.25 -9.24
N LEU A 360 -79.03 71.54 -9.26
CA LEU A 360 -77.96 70.54 -9.32
C LEU A 360 -77.20 70.45 -7.97
N ASP A 361 -76.84 69.23 -7.57
CA ASP A 361 -75.98 69.00 -6.41
C ASP A 361 -74.52 69.23 -6.80
N ARG A 362 -73.85 70.17 -6.14
CA ARG A 362 -72.42 70.44 -6.33
C ARG A 362 -71.63 69.98 -5.12
N CYS A 363 -70.63 69.13 -5.35
CA CYS A 363 -69.81 68.58 -4.29
C CYS A 363 -68.33 68.85 -4.52
N THR A 364 -67.62 69.16 -3.43
CA THR A 364 -66.15 69.22 -3.42
C THR A 364 -65.63 67.96 -2.73
N TYR A 365 -64.77 67.23 -3.43
CA TYR A 365 -64.23 65.93 -3.00
C TYR A 365 -62.77 65.79 -3.38
N ASP A 366 -62.07 64.90 -2.67
CA ASP A 366 -60.72 64.48 -3.02
C ASP A 366 -60.81 63.19 -3.85
N SER A 367 -60.11 63.13 -4.97
CA SER A 367 -60.05 61.93 -5.80
C SER A 367 -58.78 61.16 -5.50
N TYR A 368 -58.91 59.86 -5.29
CA TYR A 368 -57.78 58.96 -5.04
C TYR A 368 -57.69 57.90 -6.14
N ASP A 369 -56.47 57.68 -6.63
CA ASP A 369 -56.11 56.59 -7.53
C ASP A 369 -55.69 55.39 -6.71
N TYR A 370 -56.31 54.24 -6.97
CA TYR A 370 -56.12 52.99 -6.25
C TYR A 370 -55.16 52.08 -7.01
N TYR A 371 -54.25 51.47 -6.28
CA TYR A 371 -53.25 50.55 -6.81
C TYR A 371 -53.18 49.27 -5.97
N ARG A 372 -52.91 48.14 -6.61
CA ARG A 372 -52.46 46.92 -5.92
C ARG A 372 -50.94 46.83 -5.99
N LEU A 373 -50.30 46.55 -4.86
CA LEU A 373 -48.88 46.24 -4.81
C LEU A 373 -48.71 44.85 -4.18
N CYS A 374 -48.08 43.94 -4.93
CA CYS A 374 -47.73 42.62 -4.43
C CYS A 374 -46.23 42.59 -4.15
N THR A 375 -45.88 42.35 -2.89
CA THR A 375 -44.51 42.12 -2.44
C THR A 375 -44.33 40.66 -2.03
N ARG A 376 -43.15 40.12 -2.30
CA ARG A 376 -42.76 38.76 -1.98
C ARG A 376 -41.53 38.80 -1.08
N ARG A 377 -41.65 38.23 0.11
CA ARG A 377 -40.53 37.96 1.01
C ARG A 377 -40.08 36.52 0.82
N SER A 378 -38.86 36.33 0.32
CA SER A 378 -38.31 35.02 0.01
C SER A 378 -37.14 34.70 0.92
N ASP A 379 -37.10 33.49 1.46
CA ASP A 379 -35.89 32.94 2.06
C ASP A 379 -35.01 32.39 0.96
N VAL A 380 -33.83 32.96 0.78
CA VAL A 380 -32.87 32.63 -0.28
C VAL A 380 -31.68 31.91 0.34
N LEU A 381 -31.39 30.71 -0.15
CA LEU A 381 -30.21 29.94 0.23
C LEU A 381 -29.01 30.41 -0.57
N SER A 382 -27.90 30.64 0.13
CA SER A 382 -26.58 30.89 -0.46
C SER A 382 -25.57 29.93 0.14
N GLU A 383 -24.67 29.42 -0.70
CA GLU A 383 -23.60 28.51 -0.29
C GLU A 383 -22.27 29.03 -0.78
N ALA A 384 -21.26 28.94 0.08
CA ALA A 384 -19.88 29.24 -0.28
C ALA A 384 -18.96 28.15 0.29
N THR A 385 -17.92 27.84 -0.46
CA THR A 385 -16.84 26.96 0.00
C THR A 385 -15.57 27.77 0.14
N THR A 386 -15.01 27.80 1.33
CA THR A 386 -13.70 28.39 1.60
C THR A 386 -12.66 27.30 1.51
N ASP A 387 -11.80 27.37 0.50
CA ASP A 387 -10.78 26.35 0.23
C ASP A 387 -9.36 26.92 0.45
N SER A 388 -8.78 26.60 1.60
CA SER A 388 -7.38 26.93 1.90
C SER A 388 -6.38 25.86 1.43
N CYS A 389 -6.86 24.78 0.82
CA CYS A 389 -6.06 23.65 0.34
C CYS A 389 -5.69 23.74 -1.14
N SER A 390 -6.45 24.50 -1.94
CA SER A 390 -6.24 24.65 -3.39
C SER A 390 -4.78 24.83 -3.82
N ALA A 391 -4.02 25.68 -3.11
CA ALA A 391 -2.60 25.90 -3.40
C ALA A 391 -1.73 24.65 -3.18
N LEU A 392 -1.97 23.90 -2.10
CA LEU A 392 -1.26 22.66 -1.78
C LEU A 392 -1.68 21.51 -2.70
N ASP A 393 -2.95 21.46 -3.10
CA ASP A 393 -3.45 20.47 -4.08
C ASP A 393 -2.81 20.65 -5.46
N SER A 394 -2.50 21.89 -5.84
CA SER A 394 -1.89 22.21 -7.13
C SER A 394 -0.35 22.17 -7.13
N ASP A 395 0.27 22.05 -5.96
CA ASP A 395 1.72 22.08 -5.81
C ASP A 395 2.31 20.69 -6.13
N PRO A 396 3.11 20.54 -7.20
CA PRO A 396 3.67 19.25 -7.59
C PRO A 396 4.67 18.69 -6.56
N GLU A 397 5.23 19.54 -5.69
CA GLU A 397 6.12 19.11 -4.62
C GLU A 397 5.33 18.65 -3.37
N CYS A 398 4.01 18.84 -3.34
CA CYS A 398 3.14 18.43 -2.24
C CYS A 398 2.33 17.18 -2.60
N SER A 399 2.31 16.22 -1.67
CA SER A 399 1.49 15.01 -1.77
C SER A 399 0.53 14.91 -0.59
N LEU A 400 -0.73 14.59 -0.85
CA LEU A 400 -1.73 14.39 0.20
C LEU A 400 -1.29 13.22 1.08
N ARG A 401 -1.19 13.47 2.39
CA ARG A 401 -0.78 12.46 3.38
C ARG A 401 -1.98 11.98 4.19
N GLU A 402 -2.83 12.89 4.66
CA GLU A 402 -4.05 12.56 5.42
C GLU A 402 -5.22 13.48 5.06
N GLU A 403 -6.44 12.95 5.12
CA GLU A 403 -7.70 13.67 4.99
C GLU A 403 -8.71 13.17 6.03
N ILE A 404 -9.32 14.12 6.74
CA ILE A 404 -10.44 13.88 7.65
C ILE A 404 -11.60 14.73 7.16
N VAL A 405 -12.75 14.09 6.91
CA VAL A 405 -13.99 14.73 6.46
C VAL A 405 -15.06 14.52 7.53
N ASP A 406 -15.56 15.61 8.12
CA ASP A 406 -16.54 15.59 9.22
C ASP A 406 -16.18 14.60 10.35
N GLY A 407 -14.88 14.51 10.68
CA GLY A 407 -14.36 13.61 11.72
C GLY A 407 -14.05 12.17 11.26
N VAL A 408 -14.39 11.80 10.03
CA VAL A 408 -14.08 10.48 9.43
C VAL A 408 -12.79 10.57 8.62
N ALA A 409 -11.79 9.74 8.95
CA ALA A 409 -10.54 9.67 8.18
C ALA A 409 -10.76 8.93 6.86
N THR A 410 -10.83 9.67 5.76
CA THR A 410 -11.02 9.17 4.39
C THR A 410 -9.69 8.83 3.70
N PHE A 411 -8.59 9.41 4.20
CA PHE A 411 -7.24 9.21 3.68
C PHE A 411 -6.23 9.22 4.83
N ARG A 412 -5.34 8.22 4.88
CA ARG A 412 -4.29 8.09 5.91
C ARG A 412 -3.00 7.56 5.29
N ILE A 413 -1.88 8.17 5.66
CA ILE A 413 -0.53 7.76 5.26
C ILE A 413 -0.47 7.47 3.74
N PHE A 414 -0.81 8.48 2.93
CA PHE A 414 -0.76 8.40 1.45
C PHE A 414 -1.77 7.44 0.81
N ASN A 415 -2.68 6.84 1.58
CA ASN A 415 -3.62 5.85 1.08
C ASN A 415 -5.08 6.21 1.42
N PRO A 416 -6.03 5.95 0.51
CA PRO A 416 -7.45 6.06 0.82
C PRO A 416 -7.87 4.96 1.81
N THR A 417 -8.68 5.29 2.79
CA THR A 417 -9.15 4.31 3.81
C THR A 417 -10.37 3.50 3.34
N GLY A 418 -11.01 3.92 2.23
CA GLY A 418 -12.28 3.37 1.77
C GLY A 418 -13.49 3.77 2.63
N LEU A 419 -13.28 4.56 3.69
CA LEU A 419 -14.34 5.10 4.51
C LEU A 419 -14.93 6.35 3.86
N SER A 420 -16.25 6.50 3.93
CA SER A 420 -16.94 7.73 3.53
C SER A 420 -17.78 8.22 4.70
N PRO A 421 -17.76 9.53 5.00
CA PRO A 421 -18.64 10.10 6.01
C PRO A 421 -20.09 10.01 5.58
N ILE A 422 -20.97 9.83 6.58
CA ILE A 422 -22.41 9.88 6.37
C ILE A 422 -22.81 11.34 6.15
N GLU A 423 -23.77 11.56 5.26
CA GLU A 423 -24.34 12.88 5.03
C GLU A 423 -24.84 13.50 6.34
N SER A 424 -24.40 14.72 6.63
CA SER A 424 -24.72 15.43 7.87
C SER A 424 -25.51 16.70 7.56
N CYS A 425 -26.44 17.06 8.44
CA CYS A 425 -27.39 18.16 8.20
C CYS A 425 -27.24 19.29 9.20
N VAL A 426 -27.34 20.53 8.72
CA VAL A 426 -27.44 21.72 9.57
C VAL A 426 -28.83 22.32 9.46
N THR A 427 -29.31 22.88 10.57
CA THR A 427 -30.62 23.55 10.62
C THR A 427 -30.41 25.05 10.55
N LEU A 428 -31.04 25.69 9.55
CA LEU A 428 -31.00 27.13 9.34
C LEU A 428 -32.41 27.71 9.50
N ASN A 429 -32.52 28.81 10.22
CA ASN A 429 -33.80 29.49 10.41
C ASN A 429 -33.92 30.65 9.42
N GLY A 430 -34.84 30.52 8.47
CA GLY A 430 -35.26 31.61 7.61
C GLY A 430 -36.40 32.43 8.22
N SER A 431 -36.86 33.43 7.49
CA SER A 431 -37.98 34.28 7.88
C SER A 431 -39.35 33.66 7.62
N ALA A 432 -39.43 32.68 6.71
CA ALA A 432 -40.64 31.94 6.36
C ALA A 432 -40.69 30.55 7.03
N SER A 433 -39.56 29.85 7.15
CA SER A 433 -39.48 28.53 7.79
C SER A 433 -38.07 28.21 8.32
N SER A 434 -37.96 27.14 9.11
CA SER A 434 -36.69 26.45 9.36
C SER A 434 -36.41 25.43 8.25
N TYR A 435 -35.14 25.29 7.88
CA TYR A 435 -34.68 24.42 6.81
C TYR A 435 -33.60 23.46 7.30
N HIS A 436 -33.72 22.18 6.94
CA HIS A 436 -32.71 21.16 7.18
C HIS A 436 -31.90 20.94 5.90
N ILE A 437 -30.68 21.46 5.87
CA ILE A 437 -29.80 21.35 4.70
C ILE A 437 -28.78 20.26 4.99
N CYS A 438 -28.82 19.19 4.21
CA CYS A 438 -27.90 18.04 4.31
C CYS A 438 -26.85 18.11 3.21
N ARG A 439 -25.58 17.86 3.56
CA ARG A 439 -24.48 17.83 2.60
C ARG A 439 -23.56 16.67 2.92
N ALA A 440 -22.90 16.16 1.89
CA ALA A 440 -21.95 15.05 2.03
C ALA A 440 -20.73 15.40 2.91
N TRP A 441 -20.47 16.68 3.15
CA TRP A 441 -19.44 17.17 4.07
C TRP A 441 -19.69 18.63 4.50
N TRP A 442 -19.19 19.04 5.66
CA TRP A 442 -19.13 20.45 6.07
C TRP A 442 -17.70 20.94 6.25
N GLU A 443 -16.84 20.10 6.80
CA GLU A 443 -15.44 20.41 7.05
C GLU A 443 -14.54 19.29 6.51
N LYS A 444 -13.48 19.68 5.78
CA LYS A 444 -12.36 18.79 5.46
C LYS A 444 -11.08 19.37 6.02
N THR A 445 -10.37 18.58 6.81
CA THR A 445 -9.01 18.90 7.23
C THR A 445 -8.04 17.99 6.49
N ARG A 446 -7.02 18.57 5.84
CA ARG A 446 -6.01 17.83 5.09
C ARG A 446 -4.61 18.13 5.58
N SER A 447 -3.72 17.14 5.48
CA SER A 447 -2.28 17.32 5.64
C SER A 447 -1.55 16.83 4.41
N TYR A 448 -0.59 17.63 3.94
CA TYR A 448 0.27 17.33 2.80
C TYR A 448 1.70 17.20 3.30
N GLN A 449 2.44 16.27 2.71
CA GLN A 449 3.89 16.25 2.82
C GLN A 449 4.47 16.92 1.57
N CYS A 450 5.07 18.08 1.77
CA CYS A 450 5.62 18.93 0.72
C CYS A 450 7.14 18.90 0.74
N ARG A 451 7.77 18.72 -0.42
CA ARG A 451 9.22 18.79 -0.52
C ARG A 451 9.70 20.24 -0.37
N ILE A 452 10.74 20.48 0.42
CA ILE A 452 11.43 21.76 0.56
C ILE A 452 12.90 21.56 0.20
N GLY A 453 13.34 22.25 -0.85
CA GLY A 453 14.72 22.26 -1.30
C GLY A 453 15.02 21.32 -2.45
N ASP A 454 16.16 21.56 -3.10
CA ASP A 454 16.73 20.63 -4.05
C ASP A 454 17.11 19.35 -3.28
N GLY A 455 16.61 18.19 -3.72
CA GLY A 455 17.00 16.91 -3.12
C GLY A 455 18.52 16.72 -3.08
N PHE A 456 18.99 15.63 -2.49
CA PHE A 456 20.42 15.37 -2.34
C PHE A 456 21.19 15.53 -3.67
N ASN A 457 22.05 16.55 -3.77
CA ASN A 457 22.95 16.72 -4.91
C ASN A 457 24.29 16.03 -4.62
N PHE A 458 24.41 14.78 -5.06
CA PHE A 458 25.64 13.99 -4.96
C PHE A 458 26.56 14.15 -6.18
N ASP A 459 26.34 15.11 -7.08
CA ASP A 459 27.15 15.25 -8.29
C ASP A 459 28.62 15.54 -7.98
N ASP A 460 28.88 16.35 -6.97
CA ASP A 460 30.23 16.69 -6.54
C ASP A 460 30.92 15.50 -5.84
N ALA A 461 30.18 14.74 -5.03
CA ALA A 461 30.67 13.50 -4.43
C ALA A 461 30.98 12.44 -5.50
N ARG A 462 30.13 12.33 -6.53
CA ARG A 462 30.32 11.44 -7.69
C ARG A 462 31.55 11.83 -8.51
N ARG A 463 31.76 13.13 -8.76
CA ARG A 463 32.96 13.64 -9.46
C ARG A 463 34.25 13.32 -8.69
N ARG A 464 34.25 13.51 -7.37
CA ARG A 464 35.36 13.14 -6.49
C ARG A 464 35.65 11.65 -6.51
N MET A 465 34.61 10.83 -6.30
CA MET A 465 34.74 9.37 -6.28
C MET A 465 35.30 8.87 -7.62
N SER A 466 34.81 9.37 -8.75
CA SER A 466 35.34 9.01 -10.08
C SER A 466 36.83 9.30 -10.21
N SER A 467 37.32 10.43 -9.72
CA SER A 467 38.75 10.77 -9.73
C SER A 467 39.56 9.85 -8.83
N VAL A 468 39.09 9.62 -7.60
CA VAL A 468 39.80 8.79 -6.61
C VAL A 468 39.91 7.36 -7.12
N THR A 469 38.78 6.74 -7.53
CA THR A 469 38.76 5.34 -7.98
C THR A 469 39.59 5.11 -9.25
N GLN A 470 39.62 6.06 -10.18
CA GLN A 470 40.41 5.93 -11.42
C GLN A 470 41.90 6.19 -11.26
N SER A 471 42.32 6.88 -10.20
CA SER A 471 43.71 7.28 -9.97
C SER A 471 44.45 6.42 -8.94
N VAL A 472 43.77 5.42 -8.36
CA VAL A 472 44.35 4.51 -7.38
C VAL A 472 45.54 3.76 -7.99
N THR A 473 46.71 3.90 -7.38
CA THR A 473 47.93 3.16 -7.74
C THR A 473 48.50 2.47 -6.51
N ASP A 474 48.67 1.16 -6.60
CA ASP A 474 49.24 0.31 -5.54
C ASP A 474 50.78 0.37 -5.57
N GLN A 475 51.38 0.68 -4.42
CA GLN A 475 52.84 0.72 -4.21
C GLN A 475 53.25 -0.11 -2.98
N SER A 476 52.72 -1.33 -2.86
CA SER A 476 53.17 -2.42 -1.95
C SER A 476 52.99 -2.16 -0.44
N ALA A 477 53.40 -0.99 0.04
CA ALA A 477 53.28 -0.49 1.41
C ALA A 477 52.43 0.79 1.50
N SER A 478 51.98 1.32 0.36
CA SER A 478 50.99 2.40 0.32
C SER A 478 50.19 2.37 -0.97
N VAL A 479 48.96 2.86 -0.91
CA VAL A 479 48.11 3.12 -2.07
C VAL A 479 48.05 4.63 -2.26
N ARG A 480 48.40 5.11 -3.45
CA ARG A 480 48.28 6.53 -3.82
C ARG A 480 47.01 6.76 -4.63
N PHE A 481 46.39 7.92 -4.45
CA PHE A 481 45.22 8.35 -5.21
C PHE A 481 45.25 9.86 -5.43
N GLN A 482 44.49 10.33 -6.42
CA GLN A 482 44.22 11.73 -6.68
C GLN A 482 42.76 12.04 -6.37
N ASP A 483 42.53 12.97 -5.46
CA ASP A 483 41.19 13.44 -5.10
C ASP A 483 40.97 14.84 -5.69
N PHE A 484 39.91 14.97 -6.48
CA PHE A 484 39.58 16.20 -7.18
C PHE A 484 38.65 17.05 -6.31
N ARG A 485 39.18 17.92 -5.44
CA ARG A 485 38.42 18.69 -4.45
C ARG A 485 38.31 20.17 -4.84
N GLN A 486 37.32 20.88 -4.31
CA GLN A 486 37.29 22.34 -4.40
C GLN A 486 38.26 22.95 -3.39
N ASP A 487 38.99 23.98 -3.79
CA ASP A 487 39.78 24.83 -2.89
C ASP A 487 38.89 25.86 -2.15
N GLU A 488 39.49 26.65 -1.26
CA GLU A 488 38.79 27.68 -0.49
C GLU A 488 38.11 28.76 -1.36
N ASN A 489 38.48 28.86 -2.64
CA ASN A 489 37.91 29.79 -3.60
C ASN A 489 36.88 29.12 -4.55
N GLY A 490 36.51 27.86 -4.29
CA GLY A 490 35.53 27.10 -5.08
C GLY A 490 36.06 26.56 -6.41
N SER A 491 37.37 26.63 -6.67
CA SER A 491 38.00 26.07 -7.87
C SER A 491 38.37 24.61 -7.66
N TRP A 492 38.10 23.77 -8.65
CA TRP A 492 38.45 22.35 -8.58
C TRP A 492 39.94 22.12 -8.79
N VAL A 493 40.56 21.45 -7.82
CA VAL A 493 41.98 21.13 -7.79
C VAL A 493 42.20 19.64 -7.52
N SER A 494 43.17 19.04 -8.21
CA SER A 494 43.58 17.66 -7.95
C SER A 494 44.64 17.63 -6.85
N ILE A 495 44.35 16.89 -5.77
CA ILE A 495 45.23 16.76 -4.62
C ILE A 495 45.65 15.28 -4.49
N GLY A 496 46.95 15.03 -4.42
CA GLY A 496 47.50 13.70 -4.20
C GLY A 496 47.40 13.27 -2.73
N GLY A 497 46.89 12.06 -2.49
CA GLY A 497 46.82 11.41 -1.19
C GLY A 497 47.47 10.03 -1.19
N SER A 498 47.90 9.56 -0.02
CA SER A 498 48.41 8.20 0.16
C SER A 498 47.84 7.56 1.42
N ILE A 499 47.37 6.33 1.31
CA ILE A 499 46.97 5.48 2.44
C ILE A 499 48.08 4.45 2.65
N GLY A 500 48.59 4.32 3.87
CA GLY A 500 49.52 3.25 4.20
C GLY A 500 48.81 1.90 4.14
N THR A 501 49.37 0.95 3.41
CA THR A 501 48.85 -0.43 3.39
C THR A 501 49.71 -1.31 4.29
N PRO A 502 49.15 -2.33 4.96
CA PRO A 502 49.94 -3.27 5.74
C PRO A 502 51.06 -3.86 4.86
N ALA A 503 52.24 -4.09 5.45
CA ALA A 503 53.29 -4.82 4.77
C ALA A 503 52.75 -6.21 4.39
N ARG A 504 52.58 -6.46 3.09
CA ARG A 504 52.15 -7.77 2.59
C ARG A 504 53.28 -8.76 2.92
N ALA A 505 52.98 -9.77 3.72
CA ALA A 505 53.91 -10.88 3.91
C ALA A 505 54.10 -11.53 2.54
N THR A 506 55.34 -11.58 2.05
CA THR A 506 55.68 -12.43 0.91
C THR A 506 55.63 -13.87 1.40
N PHE A 507 54.47 -14.51 1.26
CA PHE A 507 54.32 -15.92 1.58
C PHE A 507 55.15 -16.75 0.60
N ALA A 508 55.97 -17.65 1.13
CA ALA A 508 56.64 -18.67 0.35
C ALA A 508 55.59 -19.75 0.00
N GLY A 509 55.14 -19.76 -1.25
CA GLY A 509 54.30 -20.80 -1.84
C GLY A 509 52.85 -20.76 -1.38
N CYS A 510 51.94 -20.43 -2.29
CA CYS A 510 50.52 -20.69 -2.11
C CYS A 510 50.28 -22.19 -1.82
N GLU A 511 49.20 -22.52 -1.10
CA GLU A 511 48.71 -23.89 -1.10
C GLU A 511 48.14 -24.21 -2.49
N MET A 512 48.74 -25.20 -3.17
CA MET A 512 48.33 -25.56 -4.53
C MET A 512 46.95 -26.21 -4.47
N ALA A 513 46.00 -25.66 -5.21
CA ALA A 513 44.63 -26.17 -5.31
C ALA A 513 44.27 -26.41 -6.77
N CYS A 514 43.29 -27.27 -7.00
CA CYS A 514 42.70 -27.53 -8.31
C CYS A 514 41.20 -27.23 -8.29
N LYS A 515 40.67 -26.84 -9.46
CA LYS A 515 39.23 -26.62 -9.71
C LYS A 515 38.73 -27.76 -10.58
N THR A 516 37.71 -28.47 -10.10
CA THR A 516 37.00 -29.48 -10.88
C THR A 516 35.54 -29.07 -11.06
N ARG A 517 34.84 -29.67 -12.01
CA ARG A 517 33.39 -29.50 -12.17
C ARG A 517 32.70 -30.84 -12.38
N ARG A 518 31.45 -30.94 -11.97
CA ARG A 518 30.59 -32.09 -12.26
C ARG A 518 29.35 -31.61 -13.01
N PRO A 519 28.96 -32.25 -14.13
CA PRO A 519 27.71 -31.93 -14.79
C PRO A 519 26.53 -32.31 -13.90
N ILE A 520 25.59 -31.38 -13.75
CA ILE A 520 24.33 -31.56 -13.03
C ILE A 520 23.17 -31.11 -13.91
N GLN A 521 21.96 -31.46 -13.50
CA GLN A 521 20.72 -30.93 -14.06
C GLN A 521 20.19 -29.87 -13.09
N ASP A 522 20.35 -28.60 -13.43
CA ASP A 522 19.77 -27.47 -12.70
C ASP A 522 18.30 -27.35 -13.10
N THR A 523 17.44 -27.88 -12.24
CA THR A 523 15.97 -27.82 -12.34
C THR A 523 15.37 -26.97 -11.21
N ASP A 524 16.18 -26.15 -10.54
CA ASP A 524 15.77 -25.39 -9.37
C ASP A 524 14.68 -24.36 -9.71
N ALA A 525 13.79 -24.11 -8.76
CA ALA A 525 12.66 -23.21 -8.93
C ALA A 525 12.92 -21.84 -8.29
N GLY A 526 12.65 -20.79 -9.06
CA GLY A 526 12.58 -19.41 -8.57
C GLY A 526 11.14 -18.90 -8.53
N ALA A 527 10.94 -17.67 -8.07
CA ALA A 527 9.60 -17.05 -7.94
C ALA A 527 8.77 -17.02 -9.25
N ALA A 528 9.39 -17.21 -10.42
CA ALA A 528 8.74 -17.24 -11.72
C ALA A 528 8.41 -18.67 -12.25
N GLY A 529 8.91 -19.74 -11.62
CA GLY A 529 8.79 -21.13 -12.08
C GLY A 529 10.15 -21.85 -12.10
N HIS A 530 10.21 -23.05 -12.68
CA HIS A 530 11.44 -23.87 -12.68
C HIS A 530 12.39 -23.49 -13.84
N THR A 531 13.70 -23.63 -13.66
CA THR A 531 14.73 -23.24 -14.66
C THR A 531 14.50 -23.86 -16.05
N GLY A 532 13.95 -25.07 -16.13
CA GLY A 532 13.55 -25.70 -17.40
C GLY A 532 12.39 -25.04 -18.17
N GLN A 533 11.62 -24.13 -17.57
CA GLN A 533 10.60 -23.32 -18.27
C GLN A 533 11.19 -22.09 -18.97
N PHE A 534 12.37 -21.61 -18.51
CA PHE A 534 12.96 -20.35 -18.96
C PHE A 534 14.35 -20.51 -19.59
N ARG A 535 14.99 -21.67 -19.42
CA ARG A 535 16.27 -22.03 -20.06
C ARG A 535 16.04 -23.12 -21.11
N THR A 536 16.72 -23.00 -22.24
CA THR A 536 16.68 -23.98 -23.35
C THR A 536 17.34 -25.32 -23.01
N SER A 537 18.10 -25.38 -21.92
CA SER A 537 18.71 -26.59 -21.36
C SER A 537 18.86 -26.45 -19.85
N THR A 538 18.60 -27.53 -19.13
CA THR A 538 18.81 -27.69 -17.68
C THR A 538 20.20 -28.23 -17.35
N GLN A 539 21.06 -28.46 -18.35
CA GLN A 539 22.46 -28.87 -18.10
C GLN A 539 23.24 -27.72 -17.45
N SER A 540 23.75 -27.95 -16.25
CA SER A 540 24.56 -27.01 -15.48
C SER A 540 25.78 -27.73 -14.89
N TYR A 541 26.65 -26.99 -14.22
CA TYR A 541 27.86 -27.53 -13.61
C TYR A 541 27.99 -27.08 -12.16
N GLU A 542 28.30 -28.04 -11.29
CA GLU A 542 28.71 -27.78 -9.92
C GLU A 542 30.24 -27.74 -9.86
N PHE A 543 30.81 -26.70 -9.27
CA PHE A 543 32.27 -26.51 -9.22
C PHE A 543 32.82 -26.89 -7.84
N PHE A 544 33.94 -27.59 -7.81
CA PHE A 544 34.63 -28.00 -6.58
C PHE A 544 36.07 -27.47 -6.58
N TYR A 545 36.55 -27.10 -5.39
CA TYR A 545 37.93 -26.72 -5.15
C TYR A 545 38.55 -27.73 -4.19
N ARG A 546 39.69 -28.31 -4.57
CA ARG A 546 40.36 -29.36 -3.79
C ARG A 546 41.83 -29.01 -3.57
N SER A 547 42.35 -29.30 -2.39
CA SER A 547 43.78 -29.17 -2.09
C SER A 547 44.57 -30.26 -2.80
N CYS A 548 45.74 -29.90 -3.34
CA CYS A 548 46.56 -30.81 -4.10
C CYS A 548 47.52 -31.60 -3.21
N GLY A 549 47.41 -32.93 -3.24
CA GLY A 549 48.37 -33.83 -2.62
C GLY A 549 49.44 -34.25 -3.64
N GLY A 550 50.72 -33.97 -3.37
CA GLY A 550 51.83 -34.41 -4.23
C GLY A 550 51.82 -33.84 -5.65
N GLY A 551 51.18 -32.68 -5.87
CA GLY A 551 51.07 -32.04 -7.18
C GLY A 551 49.98 -32.63 -8.10
N SER A 552 49.12 -33.51 -7.57
CA SER A 552 48.00 -34.08 -8.31
C SER A 552 46.65 -33.69 -7.69
N CYS A 553 45.66 -33.41 -8.54
CA CYS A 553 44.33 -33.03 -8.12
C CYS A 553 43.49 -34.26 -7.71
N PRO A 554 42.97 -34.34 -6.48
CA PRO A 554 42.14 -35.47 -6.04
C PRO A 554 40.69 -35.33 -6.54
N ALA A 555 40.47 -35.37 -7.86
CA ALA A 555 39.14 -35.25 -8.47
C ALA A 555 38.19 -36.38 -8.00
N GLY A 556 36.96 -36.01 -7.63
CA GLY A 556 35.92 -36.95 -7.24
C GLY A 556 35.30 -37.72 -8.42
N PRO A 557 34.51 -38.77 -8.16
CA PRO A 557 33.88 -39.56 -9.21
C PRO A 557 32.89 -38.71 -10.03
N GLY A 558 33.08 -38.67 -11.34
CA GLY A 558 32.28 -37.87 -12.28
C GLY A 558 32.70 -36.40 -12.39
N GLU A 559 33.81 -36.00 -11.77
CA GLU A 559 34.36 -34.65 -11.88
C GLU A 559 35.37 -34.53 -13.04
N GLU A 560 35.24 -33.46 -13.82
CA GLU A 560 36.20 -33.03 -14.84
C GLU A 560 37.15 -31.97 -14.26
N LEU A 561 38.45 -32.07 -14.57
CA LEU A 561 39.44 -31.08 -14.17
C LEU A 561 39.34 -29.82 -15.05
N LEU A 562 39.16 -28.65 -14.43
CA LEU A 562 39.13 -27.35 -15.10
C LEU A 562 40.45 -26.61 -14.96
N LYS A 563 40.97 -26.53 -13.73
CA LYS A 563 42.26 -25.92 -13.43
C LYS A 563 43.08 -26.93 -12.64
N ASP A 564 44.23 -27.29 -13.17
CA ASP A 564 45.17 -28.18 -12.50
C ASP A 564 45.82 -27.49 -11.29
N CYS A 565 46.54 -28.26 -10.47
CA CYS A 565 47.20 -27.81 -9.25
C CYS A 565 48.07 -26.58 -9.49
N GLN A 566 47.61 -25.43 -9.00
CA GLN A 566 48.32 -24.16 -9.09
C GLN A 566 47.96 -23.23 -7.93
N CYS A 567 48.64 -22.08 -7.85
CA CYS A 567 48.19 -20.95 -7.04
C CYS A 567 46.92 -20.36 -7.68
N ILE A 568 45.76 -20.84 -7.26
CA ILE A 568 44.49 -20.34 -7.76
C ILE A 568 44.16 -19.03 -7.03
N ASP A 569 44.11 -17.93 -7.78
CA ASP A 569 43.55 -16.65 -7.35
C ASP A 569 42.22 -16.43 -8.11
N GLU A 570 41.10 -16.59 -7.40
CA GLU A 570 39.74 -16.38 -7.90
C GLU A 570 39.07 -15.21 -7.14
N PHE A 571 39.85 -14.31 -6.55
CA PHE A 571 39.30 -13.18 -5.78
C PHE A 571 38.33 -12.35 -6.63
N ALA A 572 38.62 -12.16 -7.93
CA ALA A 572 37.74 -11.46 -8.85
C ALA A 572 36.41 -12.20 -9.12
N GLU A 573 36.43 -13.53 -9.22
CA GLU A 573 35.22 -14.36 -9.42
C GLU A 573 34.36 -14.37 -8.15
N ALA A 574 35.00 -14.51 -6.98
CA ALA A 574 34.34 -14.43 -5.68
C ALA A 574 33.74 -13.04 -5.40
N ALA A 575 34.49 -11.97 -5.67
CA ALA A 575 34.01 -10.60 -5.50
C ALA A 575 32.85 -10.26 -6.45
N ALA A 576 32.88 -10.75 -7.69
CA ALA A 576 31.77 -10.61 -8.63
C ALA A 576 30.52 -11.37 -8.17
N LEU A 577 30.68 -12.58 -7.64
CA LEU A 577 29.59 -13.36 -7.07
C LEU A 577 28.98 -12.67 -5.83
N MET A 578 29.83 -12.17 -4.92
CA MET A 578 29.37 -11.43 -3.73
C MET A 578 28.68 -10.11 -4.11
N SER A 579 29.17 -9.39 -5.12
CA SER A 579 28.52 -8.18 -5.63
C SER A 579 27.19 -8.50 -6.32
N ALA A 580 27.08 -9.63 -7.01
CA ALA A 580 25.82 -10.09 -7.60
C ALA A 580 24.82 -10.50 -6.52
N LEU A 581 25.28 -11.15 -5.44
CA LEU A 581 24.47 -11.48 -4.26
C LEU A 581 24.03 -10.24 -3.49
N GLU A 582 24.90 -9.23 -3.34
CA GLU A 582 24.57 -7.93 -2.74
C GLU A 582 23.47 -7.23 -3.53
N ARG A 583 23.62 -7.13 -4.86
CA ARG A 583 22.59 -6.56 -5.75
C ARG A 583 21.29 -7.37 -5.75
N ALA A 584 21.36 -8.70 -5.69
CA ALA A 584 20.17 -9.55 -5.56
C ALA A 584 19.50 -9.38 -4.18
N GLY A 585 20.28 -9.13 -3.13
CA GLY A 585 19.78 -8.79 -1.79
C GLY A 585 19.07 -7.44 -1.75
N GLU A 586 19.58 -6.44 -2.46
CA GLU A 586 18.93 -5.14 -2.64
C GLU A 586 17.57 -5.26 -3.37
N ASP A 587 17.48 -6.14 -4.38
CA ASP A 587 16.22 -6.45 -5.09
C ASP A 587 15.23 -7.28 -4.24
N LEU A 588 15.72 -8.17 -3.36
CA LEU A 588 14.89 -8.96 -2.45
C LEU A 588 14.14 -8.09 -1.42
N ILE A 589 14.73 -6.96 -1.00
CA ILE A 589 14.10 -5.99 -0.09
C ILE A 589 12.89 -5.29 -0.76
N CYS A 590 12.86 -5.21 -2.10
CA CYS A 590 11.76 -4.60 -2.85
C CYS A 590 10.71 -5.60 -3.37
N SER A 591 10.85 -6.90 -3.07
CA SER A 591 10.04 -7.96 -3.70
C SER A 591 8.66 -8.21 -3.08
N SER A 592 8.16 -7.33 -2.21
CA SER A 592 6.76 -7.44 -1.77
C SER A 592 5.75 -7.24 -2.90
N GLY A 593 6.17 -6.80 -4.09
CA GLY A 593 5.72 -7.31 -5.41
C GLY A 593 4.22 -7.44 -5.67
N VAL A 594 3.39 -6.80 -4.85
CA VAL A 594 1.94 -6.86 -4.92
C VAL A 594 1.47 -5.45 -5.21
N ARG A 595 1.09 -5.26 -6.47
CA ARG A 595 0.11 -4.24 -6.81
C ARG A 595 -1.23 -4.73 -6.26
N ARG A 596 -1.71 -4.12 -5.17
CA ARG A 596 -3.11 -4.18 -4.75
C ARG A 596 -3.75 -2.83 -5.05
#